data_AF-A0A0A2VZL3-F1
#
_entry.id   AF-A0A0A2VZL3-F1
#
_cell.length_a   1.000
_cell.length_b   1.000
_cell.length_c   1.000
_cell.angle_alpha   90.00
_cell.angle_beta   90.00
_cell.angle_gamma   90.00
#
_symmetry.space_group_name_H-M   'P 1'
#
loop_
_entity.id
_entity.type
_entity.pdbx_description
1 polymer ?
#
loop_
_entity_poly.entity_id
_entity_poly.type
_entity_poly.pdbx_seq_one_letter_code
_entity_poly.pdbx_strand_id
1 'polypeptide(L)'
;MRLPAVLKFQLHDVSVTRVVEQRGPGFAPDFLYPDWDPALLEEHRELMVPECFDVVSRRFIASIHSWVVRTRHHTILIDTCAGNHKERPSLPRFHQLDLPFLNRLSEAGVTPESVDYVMCTHLHADHCGWNTQLIDGRWEPTFPNARYVFSRKEYDYWLTHQDDEGFNANVFNDSVRPILERNQAIIVEGTTAIADALLIHPTPGHSPGHITFELLNNGHRQRGGLFCGDIMHQPLQVYRPAWNSRFCADQQQARIELYVRNKRRGDLTAIPGARTVLFVAGSTYPASTSFDLALDGTSWMDNLAHAGYDAWLVDVRGYGQSSKPAEMAEPPEQNAPVVRTPVAVSDVASAVDFIRRQTGHAAINLIGWSWGAALMATYTTAHNGAVNKLVLLAPQWIRDTPSASDTGGELGAYRVVKRSSAKARWLNGVPESERESVLPQAWFDAWADATFGPAEDAAIKAPNGTVQDSREIWSAGRALYDAAQIRVPVLIVHADWDRDCPLELSKTLFSQLTQAPYRRWVEIGEGTHSVFMEKNRWQVFTAVQHFLDEKAPV
;
A
#
# COMPACT_ATOMS: atom_id res chain seq x y z
N MET A 1 -29.28 -18.07 -8.42
CA MET A 1 -30.14 -17.53 -7.33
C MET A 1 -30.29 -16.04 -7.61
N ARG A 2 -31.50 -15.55 -7.99
CA ARG A 2 -31.69 -14.13 -8.30
C ARG A 2 -31.40 -13.29 -7.05
N LEU A 3 -30.50 -12.32 -7.14
CA LEU A 3 -30.25 -11.39 -6.04
C LEU A 3 -31.53 -10.57 -5.76
N PRO A 4 -31.97 -10.45 -4.49
CA PRO A 4 -33.15 -9.66 -4.17
C PRO A 4 -32.93 -8.17 -4.52
N ALA A 5 -34.03 -7.48 -4.86
CA ALA A 5 -34.02 -6.05 -5.20
C ALA A 5 -33.47 -5.20 -4.04
N VAL A 6 -33.72 -5.62 -2.81
CA VAL A 6 -33.15 -5.05 -1.58
C VAL A 6 -32.30 -6.13 -0.92
N LEU A 7 -31.01 -5.85 -0.76
CA LEU A 7 -30.08 -6.69 -0.02
C LEU A 7 -29.81 -6.03 1.33
N LYS A 8 -30.20 -6.69 2.42
CA LYS A 8 -30.03 -6.18 3.78
C LYS A 8 -29.15 -7.11 4.59
N PHE A 9 -28.13 -6.55 5.21
CA PHE A 9 -27.26 -7.21 6.17
C PHE A 9 -27.47 -6.60 7.55
N GLN A 10 -27.39 -7.44 8.58
CA GLN A 10 -27.33 -6.99 9.96
C GLN A 10 -26.00 -7.44 10.54
N LEU A 11 -25.17 -6.48 10.92
CA LEU A 11 -23.88 -6.69 11.58
C LEU A 11 -23.97 -6.06 12.96
N HIS A 12 -24.29 -6.87 13.96
CA HIS A 12 -24.54 -6.40 15.32
C HIS A 12 -25.61 -5.30 15.37
N ASP A 13 -25.27 -4.11 15.85
CA ASP A 13 -26.15 -2.94 15.95
C ASP A 13 -26.18 -2.08 14.67
N VAL A 14 -25.45 -2.50 13.63
CA VAL A 14 -25.40 -1.81 12.34
C VAL A 14 -26.20 -2.56 11.29
N SER A 15 -27.12 -1.86 10.63
CA SER A 15 -27.84 -2.39 9.46
C SER A 15 -27.29 -1.78 8.18
N VAL A 16 -27.05 -2.62 7.17
CA VAL A 16 -26.55 -2.21 5.86
C VAL A 16 -27.57 -2.60 4.81
N THR A 17 -28.07 -1.65 4.03
CA THR A 17 -29.07 -1.88 2.98
C THR A 17 -28.57 -1.37 1.64
N ARG A 18 -28.60 -2.22 0.61
CA ARG A 18 -28.32 -1.80 -0.76
C ARG A 18 -29.56 -1.15 -1.38
N VAL A 19 -29.42 0.07 -1.90
CA VAL A 19 -30.47 0.78 -2.64
C VAL A 19 -29.99 0.99 -4.08
N VAL A 20 -30.62 0.33 -5.04
CA VAL A 20 -30.21 0.31 -6.44
C VAL A 20 -30.84 1.47 -7.21
N GLU A 21 -30.03 2.27 -7.89
CA GLU A 21 -30.50 3.26 -8.88
C GLU A 21 -30.76 2.59 -10.23
N GLN A 22 -29.82 1.77 -10.69
CA GLN A 22 -29.99 1.02 -11.93
C GLN A 22 -29.15 -0.27 -11.93
N ARG A 23 -29.70 -1.31 -12.53
CA ARG A 23 -28.98 -2.57 -12.79
C ARG A 23 -29.34 -3.09 -14.17
N GLY A 24 -28.33 -3.47 -14.94
CA GLY A 24 -28.52 -4.03 -16.28
C GLY A 24 -27.23 -4.05 -17.10
N PRO A 25 -27.31 -4.47 -18.38
CA PRO A 25 -26.16 -4.55 -19.29
C PRO A 25 -25.40 -3.22 -19.33
N GLY A 26 -24.15 -3.24 -18.90
CA GLY A 26 -23.21 -2.13 -18.87
C GLY A 26 -22.25 -2.17 -20.05
N PHE A 27 -20.96 -2.21 -19.76
CA PHE A 27 -19.93 -2.17 -20.78
C PHE A 27 -19.67 -3.54 -21.42
N ALA A 28 -19.23 -3.52 -22.68
CA ALA A 28 -18.68 -4.69 -23.33
C ALA A 28 -17.33 -5.06 -22.67
N PRO A 29 -16.94 -6.35 -22.60
CA PRO A 29 -15.74 -6.75 -21.89
C PRO A 29 -14.43 -6.10 -22.38
N ASP A 30 -14.24 -6.07 -23.70
CA ASP A 30 -13.11 -5.46 -24.40
C ASP A 30 -13.09 -3.94 -24.27
N PHE A 31 -14.26 -3.32 -24.07
CA PHE A 31 -14.32 -1.90 -23.72
C PHE A 31 -13.87 -1.66 -22.28
N LEU A 32 -14.40 -2.44 -21.33
CA LEU A 32 -14.15 -2.24 -19.90
C LEU A 32 -12.71 -2.59 -19.51
N TYR A 33 -12.19 -3.73 -19.99
CA TYR A 33 -10.87 -4.24 -19.65
C TYR A 33 -9.96 -4.22 -20.88
N PRO A 34 -8.94 -3.34 -20.93
CA PRO A 34 -7.98 -3.31 -22.03
C PRO A 34 -7.27 -4.65 -22.26
N ASP A 35 -6.99 -5.38 -21.18
CA ASP A 35 -6.31 -6.69 -21.20
C ASP A 35 -7.30 -7.88 -21.17
N TRP A 36 -8.50 -7.68 -21.75
CA TRP A 36 -9.56 -8.68 -21.72
C TRP A 36 -9.13 -10.02 -22.32
N ASP A 37 -9.36 -11.11 -21.56
CA ASP A 37 -9.20 -12.48 -22.03
C ASP A 37 -10.56 -13.21 -21.97
N PRO A 38 -11.15 -13.57 -23.13
CA PRO A 38 -12.42 -14.29 -23.16
C PRO A 38 -12.34 -15.70 -22.54
N ALA A 39 -11.15 -16.31 -22.45
CA ALA A 39 -11.01 -17.64 -21.84
C ALA A 39 -11.43 -17.63 -20.37
N LEU A 40 -11.19 -16.53 -19.66
CA LEU A 40 -11.55 -16.39 -18.25
C LEU A 40 -13.06 -16.35 -18.03
N LEU A 41 -13.82 -15.79 -18.97
CA LEU A 41 -15.28 -15.83 -18.92
C LEU A 41 -15.81 -17.26 -19.04
N GLU A 42 -15.18 -18.07 -19.91
CA GLU A 42 -15.58 -19.46 -20.09
C GLU A 42 -15.19 -20.31 -18.87
N GLU A 43 -13.98 -20.12 -18.35
CA GLU A 43 -13.49 -20.78 -17.13
C GLU A 43 -14.41 -20.53 -15.92
N HIS A 44 -14.94 -19.31 -15.81
CA HIS A 44 -15.80 -18.89 -14.69
C HIS A 44 -17.25 -18.60 -15.12
N ARG A 45 -17.74 -19.30 -16.15
CA ARG A 45 -19.06 -19.04 -16.73
C ARG A 45 -20.20 -19.19 -15.73
N GLU A 46 -20.12 -20.18 -14.85
CA GLU A 46 -21.12 -20.42 -13.79
C GLU A 46 -21.22 -19.29 -12.77
N LEU A 47 -20.09 -18.62 -12.49
CA LEU A 47 -20.05 -17.45 -11.61
C LEU A 47 -20.65 -16.21 -12.30
N MET A 48 -20.40 -16.08 -13.60
CA MET A 48 -20.71 -14.86 -14.34
C MET A 48 -22.14 -14.84 -14.92
N VAL A 49 -22.66 -15.96 -15.43
CA VAL A 49 -23.94 -16.00 -16.17
C VAL A 49 -25.07 -16.53 -15.28
N PRO A 50 -26.24 -15.87 -15.20
CA PRO A 50 -26.61 -14.62 -15.88
C PRO A 50 -26.38 -13.35 -15.04
N GLU A 51 -25.87 -13.47 -13.81
CA GLU A 51 -25.96 -12.38 -12.82
C GLU A 51 -24.96 -11.23 -13.04
N CYS A 52 -23.81 -11.51 -13.66
CA CYS A 52 -22.73 -10.57 -13.91
C CYS A 52 -22.41 -10.43 -15.41
N PHE A 53 -22.94 -11.29 -16.27
CA PHE A 53 -22.75 -11.21 -17.73
C PHE A 53 -24.03 -11.60 -18.47
N ASP A 54 -24.47 -10.69 -19.34
CA ASP A 54 -25.60 -10.91 -20.24
C ASP A 54 -25.12 -11.48 -21.57
N VAL A 55 -25.49 -12.73 -21.84
CA VAL A 55 -25.02 -13.47 -23.02
C VAL A 55 -25.62 -12.97 -24.33
N VAL A 56 -26.77 -12.27 -24.30
CA VAL A 56 -27.47 -11.79 -25.49
C VAL A 56 -26.81 -10.52 -26.02
N SER A 57 -26.65 -9.52 -25.15
CA SER A 57 -26.00 -8.25 -25.45
C SER A 57 -24.47 -8.32 -25.37
N ARG A 58 -23.92 -9.43 -24.84
CA ARG A 58 -22.49 -9.66 -24.61
C ARG A 58 -21.84 -8.58 -23.76
N ARG A 59 -22.53 -8.16 -22.69
CA ARG A 59 -22.11 -7.08 -21.78
C ARG A 59 -22.08 -7.57 -20.35
N PHE A 60 -21.19 -6.99 -19.56
CA PHE A 60 -21.24 -7.18 -18.12
C PHE A 60 -22.51 -6.56 -17.55
N ILE A 61 -23.14 -7.21 -16.57
CA ILE A 61 -24.19 -6.59 -15.78
C ILE A 61 -23.53 -5.67 -14.75
N ALA A 62 -23.85 -4.39 -14.81
CA ALA A 62 -23.41 -3.40 -13.84
C ALA A 62 -24.59 -2.99 -12.95
N SER A 63 -24.31 -2.74 -11.67
CA SER A 63 -25.28 -2.32 -10.66
C SER A 63 -24.80 -1.03 -10.02
N ILE A 64 -25.44 0.09 -10.33
CA ILE A 64 -25.19 1.38 -9.68
C ILE A 64 -26.12 1.49 -8.48
N HIS A 65 -25.54 1.62 -7.30
CA HIS A 65 -26.27 1.55 -6.04
C HIS A 65 -25.56 2.32 -4.93
N SER A 66 -26.35 2.77 -3.97
CA SER A 66 -25.88 3.34 -2.72
C SER A 66 -25.99 2.30 -1.61
N TRP A 67 -25.10 2.37 -0.63
CA TRP A 67 -25.24 1.63 0.61
C TRP A 67 -25.77 2.55 1.71
N VAL A 68 -26.94 2.21 2.25
CA VAL A 68 -27.48 2.82 3.46
C VAL A 68 -26.92 2.07 4.66
N VAL A 69 -26.08 2.74 5.44
CA VAL A 69 -25.53 2.22 6.69
C VAL A 69 -26.19 2.94 7.86
N ARG A 70 -26.88 2.20 8.71
CA ARG A 70 -27.50 2.73 9.93
C ARG A 70 -26.77 2.21 11.14
N THR A 71 -26.16 3.11 11.89
CA THR A 71 -25.60 2.85 13.20
C THR A 71 -26.62 3.22 14.28
N ARG A 72 -26.22 3.13 15.55
CA ARG A 72 -27.03 3.62 16.66
C ARG A 72 -27.36 5.12 16.57
N HIS A 73 -26.50 5.91 15.92
CA HIS A 73 -26.56 7.38 15.94
C HIS A 73 -26.75 8.01 14.57
N HIS A 74 -26.36 7.32 13.49
CA HIS A 74 -26.26 7.93 12.17
C HIS A 74 -26.94 7.08 11.09
N THR A 75 -27.60 7.76 10.14
CA THR A 75 -27.93 7.24 8.82
C THR A 75 -26.91 7.78 7.82
N ILE A 76 -26.17 6.87 7.21
CA ILE A 76 -25.04 7.16 6.33
C ILE A 76 -25.36 6.61 4.95
N LEU A 77 -25.11 7.40 3.90
CA LEU A 77 -25.04 6.92 2.53
C LEU A 77 -23.58 6.78 2.12
N ILE A 78 -23.20 5.61 1.61
CA ILE A 78 -21.92 5.42 0.92
C ILE A 78 -22.21 5.42 -0.57
N ASP A 79 -21.67 6.44 -1.23
CA ASP A 79 -21.95 6.86 -2.61
C ASP A 79 -23.44 7.17 -2.87
N THR A 80 -23.71 7.93 -3.93
CA THR A 80 -25.04 8.44 -4.26
C THR A 80 -25.40 8.21 -5.73
N CYS A 81 -24.84 7.21 -6.40
CA CYS A 81 -25.22 6.83 -7.77
C CYS A 81 -25.04 7.97 -8.81
N ALA A 82 -25.68 7.86 -9.98
CA ALA A 82 -25.48 8.75 -11.12
C ALA A 82 -26.30 10.06 -11.12
N GLY A 83 -27.43 10.10 -10.44
CA GLY A 83 -28.24 11.33 -10.34
C GLY A 83 -29.11 11.60 -11.57
N ASN A 84 -30.27 12.22 -11.35
CA ASN A 84 -31.14 12.65 -12.45
C ASN A 84 -30.68 13.97 -13.07
N HIS A 85 -31.04 14.19 -14.34
CA HIS A 85 -30.85 15.44 -15.09
C HIS A 85 -29.39 15.89 -15.31
N LYS A 86 -28.42 14.99 -15.13
CA LYS A 86 -26.99 15.29 -15.28
C LYS A 86 -26.56 15.30 -16.76
N GLU A 87 -25.78 16.31 -17.13
CA GLU A 87 -25.20 16.44 -18.47
C GLU A 87 -23.95 15.56 -18.59
N ARG A 88 -24.07 14.41 -19.27
CA ARG A 88 -23.02 13.39 -19.46
C ARG A 88 -23.04 12.85 -20.89
N PRO A 89 -22.92 13.70 -21.93
CA PRO A 89 -23.16 13.30 -23.32
C PRO A 89 -22.28 12.14 -23.81
N SER A 90 -21.06 12.02 -23.28
CA SER A 90 -20.14 10.93 -23.60
C SER A 90 -20.51 9.57 -22.98
N LEU A 91 -21.50 9.54 -22.07
CA LEU A 91 -21.92 8.33 -21.36
C LEU A 91 -23.45 8.25 -21.24
N PRO A 92 -24.16 7.81 -22.30
CA PRO A 92 -25.64 7.77 -22.32
C PRO A 92 -26.30 7.04 -21.16
N ARG A 93 -25.60 6.08 -20.53
CA ARG A 93 -26.08 5.35 -19.34
C ARG A 93 -26.31 6.26 -18.13
N PHE A 94 -25.62 7.39 -18.05
CA PHE A 94 -25.68 8.34 -16.92
C PHE A 94 -26.18 9.73 -17.34
N HIS A 95 -26.54 9.90 -18.61
CA HIS A 95 -26.95 11.19 -19.16
C HIS A 95 -28.45 11.40 -19.03
N GLN A 96 -28.84 12.57 -18.49
CA GLN A 96 -30.23 13.03 -18.43
C GLN A 96 -31.18 11.95 -17.89
N LEU A 97 -30.75 11.26 -16.84
CA LEU A 97 -31.53 10.21 -16.20
C LEU A 97 -32.79 10.81 -15.53
N ASP A 98 -33.83 9.98 -15.46
CA ASP A 98 -35.03 10.21 -14.67
C ASP A 98 -35.46 8.88 -14.02
N LEU A 99 -34.75 8.52 -12.95
CA LEU A 99 -34.94 7.26 -12.23
C LEU A 99 -35.53 7.49 -10.83
N PRO A 100 -36.32 6.55 -10.29
CA PRO A 100 -37.01 6.73 -9.00
C PRO A 100 -36.10 6.40 -7.79
N PHE A 101 -34.84 6.85 -7.80
CA PHE A 101 -33.88 6.53 -6.73
C PHE A 101 -34.34 7.01 -5.36
N LEU A 102 -34.84 8.25 -5.25
CA LEU A 102 -35.35 8.79 -3.99
C LEU A 102 -36.58 8.03 -3.47
N ASN A 103 -37.43 7.52 -4.37
CA ASN A 103 -38.55 6.66 -3.96
C ASN A 103 -38.04 5.34 -3.37
N ARG A 104 -37.03 4.71 -4.00
CA ARG A 104 -36.41 3.48 -3.47
C ARG A 104 -35.66 3.71 -2.17
N LEU A 105 -35.08 4.89 -1.99
CA LEU A 105 -34.44 5.29 -0.73
C LEU A 105 -35.49 5.44 0.39
N SER A 106 -36.65 6.04 0.07
CA SER A 106 -37.81 6.13 0.96
C SER A 106 -38.40 4.75 1.30
N GLU A 107 -38.46 3.82 0.34
CA GLU A 107 -38.84 2.42 0.58
C GLU A 107 -37.86 1.69 1.51
N ALA A 108 -36.58 2.07 1.51
CA ALA A 108 -35.58 1.63 2.49
C ALA A 108 -35.68 2.39 3.83
N GLY A 109 -36.71 3.22 4.00
CA GLY A 109 -37.02 4.01 5.19
C GLY A 109 -36.14 5.24 5.39
N VAL A 110 -35.44 5.72 4.35
CA VAL A 110 -34.55 6.89 4.42
C VAL A 110 -35.19 8.05 3.67
N THR A 111 -35.43 9.18 4.34
CA THR A 111 -35.76 10.45 3.68
C THR A 111 -34.49 11.28 3.50
N PRO A 112 -34.44 12.22 2.53
CA PRO A 112 -33.23 13.01 2.32
C PRO A 112 -32.78 13.82 3.55
N GLU A 113 -33.72 14.27 4.38
CA GLU A 113 -33.46 15.02 5.62
C GLU A 113 -32.94 14.14 6.76
N SER A 114 -33.16 12.82 6.68
CA SER A 114 -32.74 11.86 7.70
C SER A 114 -31.29 11.39 7.56
N VAL A 115 -30.60 11.79 6.49
CA VAL A 115 -29.21 11.41 6.22
C VAL A 115 -28.27 12.35 6.96
N ASP A 116 -27.42 11.78 7.83
CA ASP A 116 -26.42 12.52 8.60
C ASP A 116 -25.09 12.66 7.86
N TYR A 117 -24.73 11.63 7.08
CA TYR A 117 -23.51 11.61 6.29
C TYR A 117 -23.74 11.07 4.89
N VAL A 118 -23.12 11.72 3.92
CA VAL A 118 -22.89 11.18 2.58
C VAL A 118 -21.40 10.99 2.42
N MET A 119 -20.95 9.77 2.17
CA MET A 119 -19.54 9.40 2.11
C MET A 119 -19.21 8.91 0.72
N CYS A 120 -18.43 9.69 -0.03
CA CYS A 120 -18.04 9.31 -1.38
C CYS A 120 -16.74 8.51 -1.34
N THR A 121 -16.73 7.32 -1.93
CA THR A 121 -15.52 6.53 -2.16
C THR A 121 -14.58 7.25 -3.11
N HIS A 122 -15.15 7.91 -4.12
CA HIS A 122 -14.50 8.81 -5.06
C HIS A 122 -15.56 9.67 -5.78
N LEU A 123 -15.15 10.57 -6.67
CA LEU A 123 -16.05 11.55 -7.29
C LEU A 123 -16.28 11.30 -8.79
N HIS A 124 -16.43 10.04 -9.21
CA HIS A 124 -16.96 9.72 -10.55
C HIS A 124 -18.47 9.95 -10.63
N ALA A 125 -18.95 10.10 -11.87
CA ALA A 125 -20.34 10.47 -12.16
C ALA A 125 -21.36 9.53 -11.50
N ASP A 126 -21.08 8.24 -11.45
CA ASP A 126 -21.92 7.20 -10.87
C ASP A 126 -21.78 6.99 -9.36
N HIS A 127 -21.00 7.83 -8.67
CA HIS A 127 -20.80 7.76 -7.23
C HIS A 127 -21.25 9.01 -6.49
N CYS A 128 -21.39 10.15 -7.18
CA CYS A 128 -21.69 11.43 -6.53
C CYS A 128 -22.87 12.19 -7.16
N GLY A 129 -23.54 11.61 -8.15
CA GLY A 129 -24.58 12.30 -8.91
C GLY A 129 -25.77 12.78 -8.08
N TRP A 130 -26.33 11.93 -7.19
CA TRP A 130 -27.36 12.36 -6.23
C TRP A 130 -26.81 13.13 -5.02
N ASN A 131 -25.55 13.57 -5.00
CA ASN A 131 -25.14 14.55 -4.00
C ASN A 131 -26.03 15.79 -4.09
N THR A 132 -26.48 16.11 -5.30
CA THR A 132 -27.35 17.24 -5.62
C THR A 132 -28.53 16.82 -6.49
N GLN A 133 -29.56 17.65 -6.50
CA GLN A 133 -30.72 17.54 -7.37
C GLN A 133 -31.01 18.91 -7.99
N LEU A 134 -31.65 18.91 -9.16
CA LEU A 134 -32.02 20.13 -9.84
C LEU A 134 -33.35 20.64 -9.29
N ILE A 135 -33.32 21.78 -8.59
CA ILE A 135 -34.50 22.46 -8.05
C ILE A 135 -34.55 23.86 -8.66
N ASP A 136 -35.64 24.17 -9.37
CA ASP A 136 -35.84 25.48 -10.01
C ASP A 136 -34.65 25.95 -10.87
N GLY A 137 -34.04 25.01 -11.60
CA GLY A 137 -32.90 25.26 -12.48
C GLY A 137 -31.55 25.40 -11.77
N ARG A 138 -31.48 25.14 -10.46
CA ARG A 138 -30.25 25.19 -9.67
C ARG A 138 -29.92 23.85 -9.04
N TRP A 139 -28.65 23.48 -9.02
CA TRP A 139 -28.18 22.31 -8.29
C TRP A 139 -28.15 22.62 -6.79
N GLU A 140 -28.95 21.90 -6.03
CA GLU A 140 -29.03 22.02 -4.58
C GLU A 140 -28.69 20.67 -3.93
N PRO A 141 -28.08 20.64 -2.73
CA PRO A 141 -27.81 19.39 -2.02
C PRO A 141 -29.08 18.55 -1.88
N THR A 142 -29.02 17.28 -2.29
CA THR A 142 -30.16 16.35 -2.15
C THR A 142 -30.39 16.05 -0.67
N PHE A 143 -29.33 15.96 0.14
CA PHE A 143 -29.36 15.61 1.55
C PHE A 143 -29.02 16.85 2.40
N PRO A 144 -30.00 17.72 2.73
CA PRO A 144 -29.73 19.06 3.26
C PRO A 144 -29.14 19.09 4.67
N ASN A 145 -29.32 18.03 5.45
CA ASN A 145 -28.75 17.92 6.81
C ASN A 145 -27.42 17.16 6.83
N ALA A 146 -27.02 16.55 5.72
CA ALA A 146 -25.87 15.66 5.69
C ALA A 146 -24.55 16.43 5.69
N ARG A 147 -23.52 15.82 6.29
CA ARG A 147 -22.12 16.17 6.05
C ARG A 147 -21.57 15.27 4.93
N TYR A 148 -20.96 15.88 3.92
CA TYR A 148 -20.45 15.17 2.75
C TYR A 148 -18.95 14.94 2.88
N VAL A 149 -18.51 13.69 2.89
CA VAL A 149 -17.12 13.31 3.14
C VAL A 149 -16.41 13.06 1.82
N PHE A 150 -15.35 13.81 1.55
CA PHE A 150 -14.47 13.65 0.39
C PHE A 150 -13.03 13.48 0.84
N SER A 151 -12.25 12.65 0.14
CA SER A 151 -10.81 12.60 0.38
C SER A 151 -10.13 13.88 -0.15
N ARG A 152 -9.08 14.33 0.53
CA ARG A 152 -8.27 15.49 0.14
C ARG A 152 -7.77 15.37 -1.30
N LYS A 153 -7.16 14.23 -1.61
CA LYS A 153 -6.61 13.95 -2.94
C LYS A 153 -7.66 13.97 -4.04
N GLU A 154 -8.86 13.44 -3.75
CA GLU A 154 -9.95 13.42 -4.72
C GLU A 154 -10.46 14.85 -4.95
N TYR A 155 -10.69 15.60 -3.88
CA TYR A 155 -11.11 17.00 -3.95
C TYR A 155 -10.11 17.87 -4.73
N ASP A 156 -8.82 17.78 -4.40
CA ASP A 156 -7.77 18.59 -5.04
C ASP A 156 -7.63 18.23 -6.53
N TYR A 157 -7.78 16.95 -6.89
CA TYR A 157 -7.81 16.50 -8.28
C TYR A 157 -8.97 17.14 -9.05
N TRP A 158 -10.20 17.00 -8.56
CA TRP A 158 -11.37 17.52 -9.28
C TRP A 158 -11.45 19.04 -9.31
N LEU A 159 -10.89 19.74 -8.32
CA LEU A 159 -10.79 21.19 -8.35
C LEU A 159 -9.95 21.70 -9.54
N THR A 160 -8.95 20.92 -9.97
CA THR A 160 -8.08 21.25 -11.10
C THR A 160 -8.54 20.66 -12.44
N HIS A 161 -9.51 19.74 -12.42
CA HIS A 161 -10.06 19.03 -13.60
C HIS A 161 -11.58 19.25 -13.75
N GLN A 162 -12.10 20.35 -13.21
CA GLN A 162 -13.54 20.64 -13.15
C GLN A 162 -14.19 20.90 -14.52
N ASP A 163 -13.37 21.27 -15.51
CA ASP A 163 -13.79 21.61 -16.88
C ASP A 163 -13.42 20.51 -17.89
N ASP A 164 -12.93 19.36 -17.41
CA ASP A 164 -12.59 18.22 -18.25
C ASP A 164 -13.83 17.63 -18.93
N GLU A 165 -13.67 17.29 -20.21
CA GLU A 165 -14.68 16.56 -20.97
C GLU A 165 -14.57 15.03 -20.76
N GLY A 166 -15.57 14.28 -21.23
CA GLY A 166 -15.56 12.81 -21.20
C GLY A 166 -16.57 12.21 -20.22
N PHE A 167 -16.26 11.03 -19.69
CA PHE A 167 -17.21 10.22 -18.91
C PHE A 167 -17.69 10.91 -17.62
N ASN A 168 -16.84 11.75 -17.03
CA ASN A 168 -17.10 12.48 -15.79
C ASN A 168 -17.27 13.99 -16.02
N ALA A 169 -17.65 14.39 -17.24
CA ALA A 169 -17.84 15.80 -17.57
C ALA A 169 -18.80 16.49 -16.58
N ASN A 170 -18.42 17.70 -16.14
CA ASN A 170 -19.20 18.57 -15.27
C ASN A 170 -19.53 18.04 -13.86
N VAL A 171 -18.98 16.88 -13.47
CA VAL A 171 -19.26 16.25 -12.16
C VAL A 171 -18.94 17.18 -10.99
N PHE A 172 -17.78 17.84 -11.02
CA PHE A 172 -17.41 18.75 -9.94
C PHE A 172 -18.40 19.91 -9.81
N ASN A 173 -18.75 20.54 -10.93
CA ASN A 173 -19.60 21.73 -10.95
C ASN A 173 -21.04 21.45 -10.51
N ASP A 174 -21.62 20.32 -10.95
CA ASP A 174 -23.00 20.02 -10.62
C ASP A 174 -23.17 19.22 -9.32
N SER A 175 -22.20 18.40 -8.92
CA SER A 175 -22.38 17.43 -7.83
C SER A 175 -21.50 17.68 -6.60
N VAL A 176 -20.48 18.53 -6.71
CA VAL A 176 -19.51 18.79 -5.62
C VAL A 176 -19.52 20.26 -5.19
N ARG A 177 -19.45 21.19 -6.15
CA ARG A 177 -19.42 22.64 -5.88
C ARG A 177 -20.61 23.12 -5.02
N PRO A 178 -21.87 22.73 -5.28
CA PRO A 178 -22.98 23.18 -4.45
C PRO A 178 -22.88 22.73 -2.99
N ILE A 179 -22.27 21.57 -2.74
CA ILE A 179 -22.03 21.05 -1.38
C ILE A 179 -21.03 21.92 -0.62
N LEU A 180 -19.98 22.41 -1.32
CA LEU A 180 -18.99 23.32 -0.77
C LEU A 180 -19.61 24.70 -0.47
N GLU A 181 -20.38 25.24 -1.40
CA GLU A 181 -21.07 26.53 -1.26
C GLU A 181 -22.04 26.55 -0.08
N ARG A 182 -22.59 25.39 0.28
CA ARG A 182 -23.46 25.18 1.45
C ARG A 182 -22.69 24.82 2.73
N ASN A 183 -21.36 24.77 2.70
CA ASN A 183 -20.49 24.39 3.83
C ASN A 183 -20.79 23.00 4.43
N GLN A 184 -21.27 22.07 3.60
CA GLN A 184 -21.61 20.71 4.03
C GLN A 184 -20.45 19.72 3.87
N ALA A 185 -19.38 20.09 3.16
CA ALA A 185 -18.24 19.20 2.94
C ALA A 185 -17.34 19.04 4.19
N ILE A 186 -16.87 17.81 4.40
CA ILE A 186 -15.75 17.44 5.27
C ILE A 186 -14.69 16.85 4.36
N ILE A 187 -13.50 17.44 4.37
CA ILE A 187 -12.38 16.91 3.60
C ILE A 187 -11.43 16.17 4.55
N VAL A 188 -11.22 14.88 4.28
CA VAL A 188 -10.44 13.96 5.12
C VAL A 188 -9.15 13.55 4.43
N GLU A 189 -8.17 13.10 5.20
CA GLU A 189 -6.89 12.62 4.68
C GLU A 189 -6.40 11.42 5.48
N GLY A 190 -5.72 10.49 4.77
CA GLY A 190 -5.13 9.30 5.37
C GLY A 190 -6.17 8.33 5.95
N THR A 191 -5.70 7.52 6.89
CA THR A 191 -6.55 6.60 7.64
C THR A 191 -7.18 7.31 8.82
N THR A 192 -8.51 7.46 8.83
CA THR A 192 -9.22 8.19 9.88
C THR A 192 -10.57 7.56 10.21
N ALA A 193 -10.95 7.58 11.49
CA ALA A 193 -12.25 7.09 11.93
C ALA A 193 -13.34 8.16 11.73
N ILE A 194 -14.55 7.75 11.36
CA ILE A 194 -15.68 8.65 11.10
C ILE A 194 -17.02 7.99 11.42
N ALA A 195 -18.01 8.81 11.79
CA ALA A 195 -19.40 8.41 12.06
C ALA A 195 -19.52 7.18 13.01
N ASP A 196 -18.66 7.16 14.03
CA ASP A 196 -18.58 6.21 15.16
C ASP A 196 -18.26 4.75 14.83
N ALA A 197 -18.41 4.31 13.58
CA ALA A 197 -18.28 2.91 13.20
C ALA A 197 -17.47 2.66 11.92
N LEU A 198 -17.01 3.70 11.23
CA LEU A 198 -16.28 3.56 9.97
C LEU A 198 -14.82 4.01 10.10
N LEU A 199 -13.93 3.29 9.42
CA LEU A 199 -12.53 3.65 9.25
C LEU A 199 -12.25 3.82 7.76
N ILE A 200 -11.68 4.96 7.39
CA ILE A 200 -11.32 5.28 6.01
C ILE A 200 -9.95 4.69 5.70
N HIS A 201 -9.76 4.08 4.53
CA HIS A 201 -8.45 3.68 4.01
C HIS A 201 -8.21 4.26 2.62
N PRO A 202 -7.09 4.96 2.38
CA PRO A 202 -6.66 5.33 1.04
C PRO A 202 -6.40 4.10 0.16
N THR A 203 -7.04 4.06 -1.01
CA THR A 203 -6.87 3.00 -2.01
C THR A 203 -6.79 3.60 -3.42
N PRO A 204 -5.80 4.49 -3.67
CA PRO A 204 -5.68 5.21 -4.93
C PRO A 204 -5.36 4.27 -6.08
N GLY A 205 -5.79 4.64 -7.29
CA GLY A 205 -5.52 3.91 -8.54
C GLY A 205 -6.69 4.05 -9.49
N HIS A 206 -7.90 3.67 -9.05
CA HIS A 206 -9.11 3.91 -9.83
C HIS A 206 -9.35 5.43 -10.04
N SER A 207 -9.27 6.19 -8.96
CA SER A 207 -9.08 7.64 -8.99
C SER A 207 -7.90 8.02 -8.06
N PRO A 208 -7.34 9.23 -8.19
CA PRO A 208 -6.18 9.66 -7.37
C PRO A 208 -6.46 9.69 -5.87
N GLY A 209 -7.71 9.92 -5.47
CA GLY A 209 -8.14 9.99 -4.08
C GLY A 209 -9.17 8.93 -3.70
N HIS A 210 -9.26 7.82 -4.43
CA HIS A 210 -10.16 6.73 -4.08
C HIS A 210 -9.90 6.24 -2.65
N ILE A 211 -10.97 6.05 -1.89
CA ILE A 211 -10.97 5.58 -0.51
C ILE A 211 -11.97 4.44 -0.32
N THR A 212 -11.72 3.59 0.68
CA THR A 212 -12.68 2.60 1.16
C THR A 212 -13.16 2.93 2.57
N PHE A 213 -14.32 2.40 2.94
CA PHE A 213 -14.85 2.49 4.29
C PHE A 213 -14.92 1.10 4.91
N GLU A 214 -14.14 0.86 5.96
CA GLU A 214 -14.22 -0.34 6.77
C GLU A 214 -15.22 -0.13 7.91
N LEU A 215 -16.22 -1.00 8.00
CA LEU A 215 -17.11 -1.10 9.14
C LEU A 215 -16.38 -1.80 10.30
N LEU A 216 -16.05 -1.01 11.31
CA LEU A 216 -15.38 -1.46 12.52
C LEU A 216 -16.27 -2.43 13.30
N ASN A 217 -15.62 -3.46 13.80
CA ASN A 217 -16.28 -4.57 14.46
C ASN A 217 -16.16 -4.53 15.99
N ASN A 218 -15.70 -3.41 16.57
CA ASN A 218 -15.67 -3.14 18.02
C ASN A 218 -15.19 -4.31 18.90
N GLY A 219 -14.22 -5.10 18.42
CA GLY A 219 -13.65 -6.23 19.15
C GLY A 219 -14.47 -7.54 19.13
N HIS A 220 -15.53 -7.63 18.31
CA HIS A 220 -16.32 -8.87 18.17
C HIS A 220 -15.61 -9.96 17.34
N ARG A 221 -16.10 -11.21 17.42
CA ARG A 221 -15.52 -12.37 16.72
C ARG A 221 -15.91 -12.51 15.24
N GLN A 222 -17.06 -11.94 14.83
CA GLN A 222 -17.47 -11.86 13.41
C GLN A 222 -16.50 -10.93 12.66
N ARG A 223 -16.36 -11.03 11.33
CA ARG A 223 -15.57 -10.03 10.58
C ARG A 223 -16.43 -8.77 10.37
N GLY A 224 -15.79 -7.59 10.32
CA GLY A 224 -16.43 -6.35 9.88
C GLY A 224 -16.84 -6.41 8.39
N GLY A 225 -17.20 -5.26 7.83
CA GLY A 225 -17.52 -5.11 6.40
C GLY A 225 -16.58 -4.11 5.72
N LEU A 226 -16.35 -4.24 4.41
CA LEU A 226 -15.60 -3.25 3.64
C LEU A 226 -16.46 -2.78 2.48
N PHE A 227 -16.70 -1.47 2.41
CA PHE A 227 -17.27 -0.81 1.24
C PHE A 227 -16.10 -0.43 0.34
N CYS A 228 -15.84 -1.29 -0.65
CA CYS A 228 -14.60 -1.24 -1.43
C CYS A 228 -14.59 -0.20 -2.55
N GLY A 229 -15.71 0.47 -2.83
CA GLY A 229 -15.85 1.32 -4.02
C GLY A 229 -15.46 0.55 -5.29
N ASP A 230 -14.72 1.22 -6.17
CA ASP A 230 -14.39 0.75 -7.51
C ASP A 230 -12.99 0.10 -7.59
N ILE A 231 -12.56 -0.56 -6.51
CA ILE A 231 -11.39 -1.46 -6.54
C ILE A 231 -11.61 -2.59 -7.56
N MET A 232 -12.83 -3.14 -7.64
CA MET A 232 -13.21 -4.17 -8.62
C MET A 232 -14.58 -3.86 -9.21
N HIS A 233 -14.70 -4.03 -10.52
CA HIS A 233 -15.91 -3.80 -11.30
C HIS A 233 -16.63 -5.12 -11.64
N GLN A 234 -15.92 -6.26 -11.66
CA GLN A 234 -16.50 -7.60 -11.91
C GLN A 234 -15.83 -8.70 -11.07
N PRO A 235 -16.54 -9.81 -10.75
CA PRO A 235 -15.97 -10.93 -9.99
C PRO A 235 -14.72 -11.55 -10.61
N LEU A 236 -14.56 -11.47 -11.93
CA LEU A 236 -13.38 -11.98 -12.64
C LEU A 236 -12.06 -11.36 -12.16
N GLN A 237 -12.07 -10.12 -11.65
CA GLN A 237 -10.87 -9.48 -11.10
C GLN A 237 -10.36 -10.18 -9.82
N VAL A 238 -11.15 -11.02 -9.15
CA VAL A 238 -10.64 -11.86 -8.05
C VAL A 238 -9.62 -12.90 -8.57
N TYR A 239 -9.84 -13.42 -9.77
CA TYR A 239 -8.97 -14.40 -10.43
C TYR A 239 -7.88 -13.74 -11.30
N ARG A 240 -8.05 -12.47 -11.63
CA ARG A 240 -7.09 -11.61 -12.33
C ARG A 240 -7.01 -10.24 -11.64
N PRO A 241 -6.42 -10.15 -10.43
CA PRO A 241 -6.33 -8.90 -9.67
C PRO A 241 -5.54 -7.82 -10.41
N ALA A 242 -4.64 -8.24 -11.29
CA ALA A 242 -3.92 -7.34 -12.18
C ALA A 242 -4.82 -6.68 -13.23
N TRP A 243 -6.07 -7.08 -13.50
CA TRP A 243 -6.90 -6.39 -14.50
C TRP A 243 -7.43 -5.06 -13.99
N ASN A 244 -7.20 -3.99 -14.74
CA ASN A 244 -7.84 -2.69 -14.51
C ASN A 244 -8.99 -2.45 -15.46
N SER A 245 -9.98 -1.71 -14.96
CA SER A 245 -10.91 -1.05 -15.86
C SER A 245 -10.20 0.08 -16.62
N ARG A 246 -10.69 0.38 -17.82
CA ARG A 246 -10.30 1.55 -18.60
C ARG A 246 -10.50 2.89 -17.85
N PHE A 247 -11.28 2.86 -16.77
CA PHE A 247 -11.65 4.01 -15.96
C PHE A 247 -10.67 4.26 -14.82
N CYS A 248 -9.70 3.37 -14.58
CA CYS A 248 -8.64 3.65 -13.62
C CYS A 248 -7.74 4.78 -14.13
N ALA A 249 -7.71 5.90 -13.41
CA ALA A 249 -6.90 7.07 -13.70
C ALA A 249 -5.40 6.78 -13.68
N ASP A 250 -4.96 5.95 -12.72
CA ASP A 250 -3.60 5.42 -12.65
C ASP A 250 -3.65 3.90 -12.65
N GLN A 251 -3.54 3.34 -13.86
CA GLN A 251 -3.56 1.90 -14.04
C GLN A 251 -2.40 1.20 -13.33
N GLN A 252 -1.23 1.83 -13.28
CA GLN A 252 -0.07 1.19 -12.67
C GLN A 252 -0.21 1.13 -11.16
N GLN A 253 -0.65 2.22 -10.54
CA GLN A 253 -0.94 2.28 -9.11
C GLN A 253 -2.08 1.35 -8.71
N ALA A 254 -3.10 1.16 -9.56
CA ALA A 254 -4.20 0.22 -9.32
C ALA A 254 -3.77 -1.27 -9.31
N ARG A 255 -2.65 -1.63 -9.96
CA ARG A 255 -2.15 -3.02 -10.08
C ARG A 255 -0.98 -3.36 -9.15
N ILE A 256 -0.64 -2.49 -8.20
CA ILE A 256 0.51 -2.75 -7.33
C ILE A 256 0.21 -3.94 -6.42
N GLU A 257 0.97 -5.00 -6.61
CA GLU A 257 0.99 -6.18 -5.75
C GLU A 257 2.34 -6.21 -5.02
N LEU A 258 2.27 -6.40 -3.70
CA LEU A 258 3.46 -6.55 -2.87
C LEU A 258 3.61 -8.00 -2.46
N TYR A 259 4.78 -8.56 -2.73
CA TYR A 259 5.18 -9.86 -2.26
C TYR A 259 5.52 -9.78 -0.77
N VAL A 260 4.72 -10.48 0.03
CA VAL A 260 4.92 -10.64 1.46
C VAL A 260 5.08 -12.13 1.77
N ARG A 261 6.15 -12.50 2.47
CA ARG A 261 6.37 -13.90 2.91
C ARG A 261 6.36 -13.98 4.43
N ASN A 262 5.72 -15.02 4.94
CA ASN A 262 5.67 -15.37 6.36
C ASN A 262 6.40 -16.68 6.63
N LYS A 263 7.24 -16.70 7.66
CA LYS A 263 7.77 -17.92 8.28
C LYS A 263 7.47 -17.91 9.76
N ARG A 264 6.87 -18.99 10.23
CA ARG A 264 6.55 -19.22 11.64
C ARG A 264 6.51 -20.72 11.92
N ARG A 265 6.63 -21.05 13.19
CA ARG A 265 6.39 -22.40 13.69
C ARG A 265 4.91 -22.77 13.58
N GLY A 266 4.61 -23.89 12.92
CA GLY A 266 3.23 -24.35 12.70
C GLY A 266 2.52 -24.84 13.96
N ASP A 267 3.26 -25.17 15.02
CA ASP A 267 2.71 -25.60 16.30
C ASP A 267 2.25 -24.45 17.19
N LEU A 268 2.62 -23.21 16.86
CA LEU A 268 2.19 -22.02 17.61
C LEU A 268 0.85 -21.51 17.07
N THR A 269 -0.19 -21.63 17.90
CA THR A 269 -1.56 -21.21 17.54
C THR A 269 -1.80 -19.72 17.74
N ALA A 270 -1.01 -19.06 18.59
CA ALA A 270 -0.99 -17.62 18.79
C ALA A 270 0.43 -17.16 19.06
N ILE A 271 0.85 -16.08 18.39
CA ILE A 271 2.16 -15.44 18.59
C ILE A 271 1.85 -13.97 18.91
N PRO A 272 2.33 -13.41 20.04
CA PRO A 272 2.02 -12.03 20.39
C PRO A 272 2.70 -11.05 19.42
N GLY A 273 2.14 -9.84 19.25
CA GLY A 273 2.74 -8.81 18.38
C GLY A 273 4.17 -8.41 18.75
N ALA A 274 4.55 -8.53 20.04
CA ALA A 274 5.92 -8.35 20.50
C ALA A 274 6.91 -9.39 19.90
N ARG A 275 6.41 -10.48 19.32
CA ARG A 275 7.15 -11.52 18.61
C ARG A 275 6.80 -11.59 17.11
N THR A 276 6.09 -10.61 16.58
CA THR A 276 5.91 -10.45 15.13
C THR A 276 6.95 -9.45 14.63
N VAL A 277 7.67 -9.80 13.56
CA VAL A 277 8.73 -8.95 12.97
C VAL A 277 8.48 -8.78 11.47
N LEU A 278 8.75 -7.59 10.94
CA LEU A 278 8.79 -7.33 9.49
C LEU A 278 10.19 -6.90 9.06
N PHE A 279 10.73 -7.60 8.05
CA PHE A 279 12.00 -7.30 7.40
C PHE A 279 11.81 -6.49 6.11
N VAL A 280 12.63 -5.45 5.89
CA VAL A 280 12.71 -4.67 4.65
C VAL A 280 14.17 -4.50 4.21
N ALA A 281 14.45 -4.80 2.94
CA ALA A 281 15.80 -4.79 2.38
C ALA A 281 16.28 -3.42 1.91
N GLY A 282 17.55 -3.36 1.52
CA GLY A 282 18.21 -2.17 1.02
C GLY A 282 17.87 -1.82 -0.43
N SER A 283 18.64 -0.89 -0.99
CA SER A 283 18.38 -0.23 -2.28
C SER A 283 18.64 -1.08 -3.53
N THR A 284 19.09 -2.32 -3.39
CA THR A 284 19.60 -3.13 -4.52
C THR A 284 18.97 -4.52 -4.60
N TYR A 285 18.96 -5.27 -3.50
CA TYR A 285 18.57 -6.68 -3.50
C TYR A 285 17.22 -6.87 -2.81
N PRO A 286 16.39 -7.82 -3.26
CA PRO A 286 15.11 -8.08 -2.63
C PRO A 286 15.26 -8.67 -1.22
N ALA A 287 14.24 -8.48 -0.38
CA ALA A 287 14.19 -9.03 0.97
C ALA A 287 14.13 -10.56 0.95
N SER A 288 13.45 -11.13 -0.04
CA SER A 288 13.31 -12.57 -0.21
C SER A 288 14.64 -13.32 -0.36
N THR A 289 15.64 -12.74 -1.03
CA THR A 289 16.98 -13.37 -1.17
C THR A 289 18.00 -12.84 -0.17
N SER A 290 17.66 -11.79 0.59
CA SER A 290 18.52 -11.25 1.65
C SER A 290 18.27 -11.95 2.99
N PHE A 291 17.02 -12.01 3.45
CA PHE A 291 16.71 -12.46 4.82
C PHE A 291 16.24 -13.90 4.91
N ASP A 292 15.68 -14.44 3.82
CA ASP A 292 15.07 -15.77 3.81
C ASP A 292 15.85 -16.83 3.01
N LEU A 293 17.08 -16.49 2.60
CA LEU A 293 17.96 -17.45 1.98
C LEU A 293 18.72 -18.26 3.03
N ALA A 294 18.64 -19.59 2.94
CA ALA A 294 19.39 -20.47 3.81
C ALA A 294 20.86 -20.54 3.35
N LEU A 295 21.72 -19.86 4.08
CA LEU A 295 23.17 -20.02 3.96
C LEU A 295 23.60 -21.00 5.07
N ASP A 296 24.34 -22.06 4.72
CA ASP A 296 24.72 -23.11 5.67
C ASP A 296 23.52 -23.64 6.49
N GLY A 297 22.46 -24.01 5.77
CA GLY A 297 21.29 -24.71 6.32
C GLY A 297 20.24 -23.85 7.03
N THR A 298 20.46 -22.54 7.21
CA THR A 298 19.48 -21.67 7.89
C THR A 298 19.48 -20.24 7.35
N SER A 299 18.29 -19.66 7.20
CA SER A 299 18.12 -18.22 6.98
C SER A 299 18.00 -17.46 8.30
N TRP A 300 18.00 -16.12 8.25
CA TRP A 300 17.72 -15.30 9.44
C TRP A 300 16.26 -15.46 9.88
N MET A 301 15.34 -15.50 8.91
CA MET A 301 13.93 -15.74 9.19
C MET A 301 13.68 -17.13 9.78
N ASP A 302 14.39 -18.16 9.32
CA ASP A 302 14.35 -19.49 9.93
C ASP A 302 14.79 -19.41 11.40
N ASN A 303 15.90 -18.73 11.69
CA ASN A 303 16.39 -18.59 13.07
C ASN A 303 15.36 -17.95 14.00
N LEU A 304 14.72 -16.84 13.58
CA LEU A 304 13.68 -16.20 14.36
C LEU A 304 12.42 -17.07 14.49
N ALA A 305 11.98 -17.72 13.41
CA ALA A 305 10.83 -18.62 13.45
C ALA A 305 11.05 -19.79 14.43
N HIS A 306 12.25 -20.40 14.44
CA HIS A 306 12.61 -21.43 15.43
C HIS A 306 12.58 -20.89 16.86
N ALA A 307 13.00 -19.64 17.06
CA ALA A 307 12.89 -18.92 18.34
C ALA A 307 11.45 -18.50 18.72
N GLY A 308 10.45 -18.87 17.92
CA GLY A 308 9.03 -18.62 18.20
C GLY A 308 8.54 -17.25 17.78
N TYR A 309 9.21 -16.61 16.83
CA TYR A 309 8.73 -15.39 16.19
C TYR A 309 7.83 -15.69 14.98
N ASP A 310 6.94 -14.75 14.69
CA ASP A 310 6.19 -14.66 13.45
C ASP A 310 6.98 -13.73 12.51
N ALA A 311 7.81 -14.31 11.65
CA ALA A 311 8.76 -13.57 10.82
C ALA A 311 8.18 -13.27 9.44
N TRP A 312 8.11 -11.99 9.10
CA TRP A 312 7.59 -11.51 7.82
C TRP A 312 8.66 -10.75 7.05
N LEU A 313 8.64 -10.82 5.73
CA LEU A 313 9.38 -9.91 4.86
C LEU A 313 8.42 -9.28 3.86
N VAL A 314 8.78 -8.11 3.32
CA VAL A 314 8.17 -7.55 2.12
C VAL A 314 9.25 -7.18 1.11
N ASP A 315 9.06 -7.58 -0.14
CA ASP A 315 9.76 -6.96 -1.27
C ASP A 315 9.01 -5.66 -1.60
N VAL A 316 9.64 -4.48 -1.50
CA VAL A 316 8.98 -3.24 -1.96
C VAL A 316 8.87 -3.23 -3.48
N ARG A 317 7.93 -2.46 -4.05
CA ARG A 317 7.71 -2.45 -5.50
C ARG A 317 9.00 -2.14 -6.26
N GLY A 318 9.17 -2.75 -7.42
CA GLY A 318 10.39 -2.69 -8.22
C GLY A 318 11.46 -3.71 -7.83
N TYR A 319 11.29 -4.45 -6.73
CA TYR A 319 12.23 -5.48 -6.27
C TYR A 319 11.56 -6.86 -6.21
N GLY A 320 12.37 -7.90 -6.43
CA GLY A 320 11.99 -9.29 -6.20
C GLY A 320 10.71 -9.69 -6.93
N GLN A 321 9.78 -10.25 -6.15
CA GLN A 321 8.50 -10.77 -6.64
C GLN A 321 7.36 -9.74 -6.62
N SER A 322 7.59 -8.54 -6.08
CA SER A 322 6.60 -7.47 -6.11
C SER A 322 6.47 -6.86 -7.51
N SER A 323 5.36 -6.17 -7.75
CA SER A 323 5.10 -5.47 -9.00
C SER A 323 6.29 -4.56 -9.37
N LYS A 324 6.72 -4.65 -10.62
CA LYS A 324 7.74 -3.77 -11.18
C LYS A 324 7.05 -2.58 -11.86
N PRO A 325 7.43 -1.33 -11.56
CA PRO A 325 6.97 -0.17 -12.31
C PRO A 325 7.11 -0.37 -13.83
N ALA A 326 6.14 0.09 -14.62
CA ALA A 326 6.11 -0.11 -16.07
C ALA A 326 7.34 0.50 -16.77
N GLU A 327 7.84 1.61 -16.24
CA GLU A 327 9.07 2.28 -16.68
C GLU A 327 10.31 1.38 -16.59
N MET A 328 10.26 0.32 -15.78
CA MET A 328 11.33 -0.67 -15.71
C MET A 328 11.28 -1.69 -16.84
N ALA A 329 10.24 -1.70 -17.68
CA ALA A 329 10.21 -2.47 -18.93
C ALA A 329 10.88 -1.73 -20.10
N GLU A 330 10.93 -0.40 -20.03
CA GLU A 330 11.52 0.48 -21.04
C GLU A 330 13.02 0.74 -20.80
N PRO A 331 13.75 1.31 -21.80
CA PRO A 331 15.11 1.80 -21.57
C PRO A 331 15.14 2.84 -20.43
N PRO A 332 16.08 2.73 -19.47
CA PRO A 332 16.02 3.50 -18.24
C PRO A 332 16.09 5.01 -18.47
N GLU A 333 16.86 5.47 -19.46
CA GLU A 333 17.04 6.87 -19.82
C GLU A 333 15.77 7.58 -20.33
N GLN A 334 14.71 6.82 -20.67
CA GLN A 334 13.45 7.42 -21.14
C GLN A 334 12.55 7.87 -20.00
N ASN A 335 12.87 7.52 -18.76
CA ASN A 335 12.02 7.73 -17.61
C ASN A 335 12.83 8.25 -16.41
N ALA A 336 12.18 9.08 -15.58
CA ALA A 336 12.78 9.58 -14.36
C ALA A 336 13.00 8.44 -13.32
N PRO A 337 13.90 8.61 -12.34
CA PRO A 337 14.14 7.63 -11.28
C PRO A 337 12.87 7.18 -10.55
N VAL A 338 12.49 5.91 -10.69
CA VAL A 338 11.26 5.35 -10.10
C VAL A 338 11.50 4.81 -8.69
N VAL A 339 10.41 4.63 -7.94
CA VAL A 339 10.40 4.12 -6.55
C VAL A 339 11.23 5.00 -5.61
N ARG A 340 10.86 6.27 -5.55
CA ARG A 340 11.35 7.22 -4.52
C ARG A 340 10.92 6.75 -3.13
N THR A 341 11.62 7.21 -2.11
CA THR A 341 11.43 6.81 -0.71
C THR A 341 9.99 6.97 -0.22
N PRO A 342 9.24 8.05 -0.51
CA PRO A 342 7.83 8.14 -0.11
C PRO A 342 6.95 7.01 -0.67
N VAL A 343 7.21 6.57 -1.90
CA VAL A 343 6.50 5.44 -2.53
C VAL A 343 6.84 4.15 -1.79
N ALA A 344 8.13 3.90 -1.52
CA ALA A 344 8.56 2.70 -0.80
C ALA A 344 8.08 2.68 0.67
N VAL A 345 7.99 3.83 1.35
CA VAL A 345 7.39 3.93 2.70
C VAL A 345 5.90 3.56 2.66
N SER A 346 5.18 3.90 1.59
CA SER A 346 3.78 3.47 1.41
C SER A 346 3.66 1.95 1.24
N ASP A 347 4.63 1.29 0.61
CA ASP A 347 4.66 -0.16 0.50
C ASP A 347 4.92 -0.82 1.86
N VAL A 348 5.86 -0.27 2.64
CA VAL A 348 6.11 -0.68 4.02
C VAL A 348 4.86 -0.51 4.88
N ALA A 349 4.18 0.63 4.80
CA ALA A 349 2.93 0.88 5.52
C ALA A 349 1.86 -0.15 5.18
N SER A 350 1.69 -0.45 3.89
CA SER A 350 0.74 -1.46 3.40
C SER A 350 1.05 -2.85 3.97
N ALA A 351 2.33 -3.24 4.01
CA ALA A 351 2.76 -4.51 4.59
C ALA A 351 2.54 -4.57 6.11
N VAL A 352 2.88 -3.50 6.84
CA VAL A 352 2.65 -3.41 8.30
C VAL A 352 1.16 -3.54 8.61
N ASP A 353 0.31 -2.79 7.89
CA ASP A 353 -1.13 -2.83 8.09
C ASP A 353 -1.75 -4.17 7.69
N PHE A 354 -1.27 -4.79 6.61
CA PHE A 354 -1.65 -6.14 6.23
C PHE A 354 -1.34 -7.15 7.35
N ILE A 355 -0.12 -7.13 7.89
CA ILE A 355 0.30 -8.04 8.98
C ILE A 355 -0.53 -7.79 10.23
N ARG A 356 -0.71 -6.52 10.64
CA ARG A 356 -1.49 -6.15 11.83
C ARG A 356 -2.96 -6.60 11.70
N ARG A 357 -3.59 -6.41 10.54
CA ARG A 357 -4.96 -6.91 10.28
C ARG A 357 -5.02 -8.44 10.28
N GLN A 358 -4.07 -9.09 9.63
CA GLN A 358 -4.03 -10.55 9.52
C GLN A 358 -3.80 -11.24 10.88
N THR A 359 -3.03 -10.60 11.77
CA THR A 359 -2.68 -11.13 13.10
C THR A 359 -3.54 -10.60 14.24
N GLY A 360 -4.27 -9.49 14.03
CA GLY A 360 -5.00 -8.77 15.07
C GLY A 360 -4.10 -7.95 16.00
N HIS A 361 -2.83 -7.73 15.66
CA HIS A 361 -1.87 -7.04 16.51
C HIS A 361 -1.97 -5.52 16.38
N ALA A 362 -1.96 -4.83 17.53
CA ALA A 362 -1.88 -3.38 17.56
C ALA A 362 -0.53 -2.86 17.07
N ALA A 363 0.56 -3.59 17.36
CA ALA A 363 1.93 -3.21 16.97
C ALA A 363 2.80 -4.44 16.69
N ILE A 364 3.81 -4.28 15.84
CA ILE A 364 4.83 -5.31 15.48
C ILE A 364 6.24 -4.73 15.56
N ASN A 365 7.28 -5.56 15.49
CA ASN A 365 8.66 -5.08 15.41
C ASN A 365 9.09 -4.86 13.95
N LEU A 366 9.95 -3.90 13.71
CA LEU A 366 10.47 -3.59 12.37
C LEU A 366 11.99 -3.79 12.33
N ILE A 367 12.47 -4.45 11.28
CA ILE A 367 13.89 -4.67 11.01
C ILE A 367 14.17 -4.19 9.58
N GLY A 368 14.98 -3.14 9.45
CA GLY A 368 15.38 -2.61 8.15
C GLY A 368 16.89 -2.72 7.94
N TRP A 369 17.30 -3.01 6.71
CA TRP A 369 18.70 -3.01 6.29
C TRP A 369 18.97 -1.88 5.28
N SER A 370 20.03 -1.11 5.48
CA SER A 370 20.48 -0.07 4.53
C SER A 370 19.38 0.97 4.25
N TRP A 371 18.99 1.16 2.99
CA TRP A 371 17.82 1.97 2.64
C TRP A 371 16.54 1.51 3.36
N GLY A 372 16.34 0.21 3.53
CA GLY A 372 15.21 -0.35 4.28
C GLY A 372 15.16 0.10 5.75
N ALA A 373 16.32 0.34 6.37
CA ALA A 373 16.38 0.95 7.70
C ALA A 373 15.85 2.40 7.68
N ALA A 374 16.22 3.18 6.66
CA ALA A 374 15.68 4.53 6.48
C ALA A 374 14.16 4.52 6.18
N LEU A 375 13.66 3.55 5.41
CA LEU A 375 12.22 3.36 5.17
C LEU A 375 11.47 3.08 6.48
N MET A 376 11.94 2.12 7.26
CA MET A 376 11.32 1.74 8.54
C MET A 376 11.37 2.88 9.57
N ALA A 377 12.48 3.61 9.64
CA ALA A 377 12.60 4.77 10.51
C ALA A 377 11.64 5.89 10.10
N THR A 378 11.54 6.19 8.80
CA THR A 378 10.59 7.17 8.26
C THR A 378 9.15 6.79 8.61
N TYR A 379 8.76 5.54 8.34
CA TYR A 379 7.44 5.02 8.74
C TYR A 379 7.20 5.19 10.25
N THR A 380 8.19 4.84 11.08
CA THR A 380 8.04 4.89 12.54
C THR A 380 7.81 6.31 13.05
N THR A 381 8.39 7.34 12.45
CA THR A 381 8.13 8.73 12.89
C THR A 381 6.66 9.11 12.84
N ALA A 382 5.93 8.64 11.83
CA ALA A 382 4.48 8.86 11.68
C ALA A 382 3.62 7.82 12.40
N HIS A 383 4.15 6.61 12.67
CA HIS A 383 3.38 5.46 13.12
C HIS A 383 3.92 4.77 14.38
N ASN A 384 4.47 5.54 15.33
CA ASN A 384 5.02 5.03 16.58
C ASN A 384 4.09 4.02 17.31
N GLY A 385 2.77 4.23 17.30
CA GLY A 385 1.81 3.33 17.95
C GLY A 385 1.62 1.97 17.26
N ALA A 386 2.14 1.79 16.05
CA ALA A 386 2.11 0.52 15.31
C ALA A 386 3.42 -0.27 15.44
N VAL A 387 4.41 0.24 16.18
CA VAL A 387 5.76 -0.33 16.28
C VAL A 387 6.12 -0.66 17.73
N ASN A 388 6.52 -1.90 18.00
CA ASN A 388 6.99 -2.33 19.32
C ASN A 388 8.45 -1.94 19.55
N LYS A 389 9.34 -2.33 18.62
CA LYS A 389 10.77 -2.02 18.62
C LYS A 389 11.26 -1.87 17.18
N LEU A 390 12.27 -1.02 16.99
CA LEU A 390 12.87 -0.72 15.70
C LEU A 390 14.33 -1.15 15.66
N VAL A 391 14.70 -1.94 14.65
CA VAL A 391 16.07 -2.39 14.40
C VAL A 391 16.54 -1.79 13.07
N LEU A 392 17.66 -1.08 13.12
CA LEU A 392 18.28 -0.39 12.00
C LEU A 392 19.66 -1.00 11.74
N LEU A 393 19.77 -1.85 10.72
CA LEU A 393 21.03 -2.45 10.29
C LEU A 393 21.65 -1.58 9.18
N ALA A 394 22.86 -1.05 9.43
CA ALA A 394 23.59 -0.18 8.51
C ALA A 394 22.74 0.98 7.93
N PRO A 395 22.05 1.79 8.75
CA PRO A 395 21.09 2.78 8.28
C PRO A 395 21.72 3.86 7.39
N GLN A 396 21.12 4.10 6.22
CA GLN A 396 21.47 5.29 5.43
C GLN A 396 21.08 6.55 6.19
N TRP A 397 22.01 7.50 6.23
CA TRP A 397 21.86 8.78 6.90
C TRP A 397 22.62 9.87 6.14
N ILE A 398 22.53 11.10 6.64
CA ILE A 398 23.30 12.25 6.14
C ILE A 398 24.77 11.86 6.02
N ARG A 399 25.37 12.14 4.85
CA ARG A 399 26.73 11.74 4.53
C ARG A 399 27.48 12.84 3.81
N ASP A 400 28.78 12.90 4.08
CA ASP A 400 29.79 13.72 3.39
C ASP A 400 30.67 12.89 2.45
N THR A 401 30.50 11.57 2.45
CA THR A 401 31.16 10.62 1.56
C THR A 401 30.27 10.26 0.37
N PRO A 402 30.84 9.97 -0.82
CA PRO A 402 30.08 9.46 -1.94
C PRO A 402 29.28 8.21 -1.59
N SER A 403 28.05 8.10 -2.11
CA SER A 403 27.26 6.88 -1.99
C SER A 403 27.81 5.82 -2.94
N ALA A 404 28.07 4.61 -2.44
CA ALA A 404 28.55 3.50 -3.27
C ALA A 404 27.56 3.08 -4.38
N SER A 405 26.27 3.42 -4.23
CA SER A 405 25.26 3.17 -5.24
C SER A 405 25.13 4.30 -6.28
N ASP A 406 25.83 5.42 -6.08
CA ASP A 406 25.82 6.57 -6.98
C ASP A 406 27.13 6.63 -7.78
N THR A 407 27.05 6.33 -9.08
CA THR A 407 28.20 6.38 -10.00
C THR A 407 28.38 7.76 -10.65
N GLY A 408 27.61 8.77 -10.24
CA GLY A 408 27.53 10.06 -10.92
C GLY A 408 26.70 10.01 -12.22
N GLY A 409 26.59 11.15 -12.90
CA GLY A 409 25.84 11.27 -14.16
C GLY A 409 24.31 11.33 -13.99
N GLU A 410 23.60 11.36 -15.12
CA GLU A 410 22.13 11.38 -15.15
C GLU A 410 21.54 10.02 -14.75
N LEU A 411 20.44 10.02 -14.01
CA LEU A 411 19.78 8.79 -13.55
C LEU A 411 18.49 8.57 -14.34
N GLY A 412 18.41 7.43 -15.01
CA GLY A 412 17.15 6.91 -15.55
C GLY A 412 16.31 6.19 -14.49
N ALA A 413 15.20 5.55 -14.90
CA ALA A 413 14.28 4.84 -14.01
C ALA A 413 14.95 3.83 -13.07
N TYR A 414 15.88 3.04 -13.60
CA TYR A 414 16.59 1.99 -12.86
C TYR A 414 18.05 1.89 -13.30
N ARG A 415 18.87 1.19 -12.50
CA ARG A 415 20.22 0.76 -12.85
C ARG A 415 20.29 -0.75 -13.00
N VAL A 416 21.16 -1.22 -13.89
CA VAL A 416 21.43 -2.65 -14.07
C VAL A 416 22.57 -3.07 -13.15
N VAL A 417 22.33 -4.08 -12.31
CA VAL A 417 23.33 -4.66 -11.42
C VAL A 417 23.66 -6.05 -11.92
N LYS A 418 24.93 -6.26 -12.29
CA LYS A 418 25.40 -7.53 -12.86
C LYS A 418 25.83 -8.49 -11.76
N ARG A 419 25.57 -9.78 -11.96
CA ARG A 419 26.06 -10.87 -11.10
C ARG A 419 27.59 -10.79 -10.94
N SER A 420 28.30 -10.59 -12.05
CA SER A 420 29.76 -10.57 -12.09
C SER A 420 30.41 -9.45 -11.27
N SER A 421 29.71 -8.34 -11.02
CA SER A 421 30.23 -7.27 -10.16
C SER A 421 29.80 -7.40 -8.68
N ALA A 422 28.86 -8.29 -8.37
CA ALA A 422 28.26 -8.38 -7.04
C ALA A 422 29.27 -8.78 -5.96
N LYS A 423 30.16 -9.75 -6.24
CA LYS A 423 31.17 -10.19 -5.26
C LYS A 423 32.18 -9.10 -4.92
N ALA A 424 32.66 -8.39 -5.95
CA ALA A 424 33.60 -7.29 -5.77
C ALA A 424 32.98 -6.14 -4.97
N ARG A 425 31.70 -5.83 -5.22
CA ARG A 425 30.94 -4.85 -4.43
C ARG A 425 30.77 -5.31 -2.98
N TRP A 426 30.39 -6.56 -2.76
CA TRP A 426 30.19 -7.10 -1.42
C TRP A 426 31.47 -7.01 -0.58
N LEU A 427 32.60 -7.41 -1.15
CA LEU A 427 33.90 -7.43 -0.47
C LEU A 427 34.61 -6.07 -0.47
N ASN A 428 33.92 -4.99 -0.84
CA ASN A 428 34.47 -3.65 -0.79
C ASN A 428 34.83 -3.28 0.66
N GLY A 429 36.08 -2.87 0.89
CA GLY A 429 36.60 -2.57 2.22
C GLY A 429 37.18 -3.77 2.99
N VAL A 430 37.01 -5.00 2.51
CA VAL A 430 37.55 -6.21 3.14
C VAL A 430 39.04 -6.39 2.79
N PRO A 431 39.93 -6.58 3.78
CA PRO A 431 41.34 -6.91 3.55
C PRO A 431 41.49 -8.15 2.66
N GLU A 432 42.45 -8.14 1.73
CA GLU A 432 42.59 -9.21 0.72
C GLU A 432 42.75 -10.61 1.35
N SER A 433 43.52 -10.71 2.45
CA SER A 433 43.71 -11.95 3.20
C SER A 433 42.43 -12.51 3.84
N GLU A 434 41.43 -11.66 4.07
CA GLU A 434 40.21 -12.02 4.81
C GLU A 434 39.03 -12.36 3.89
N ARG A 435 39.14 -12.05 2.59
CA ARG A 435 38.02 -12.13 1.63
C ARG A 435 37.39 -13.52 1.53
N GLU A 436 38.21 -14.58 1.49
CA GLU A 436 37.71 -15.95 1.44
C GLU A 436 37.07 -16.41 2.75
N SER A 437 37.57 -15.89 3.88
CA SER A 437 37.05 -16.23 5.21
C SER A 437 35.68 -15.59 5.45
N VAL A 438 35.52 -14.30 5.13
CA VAL A 438 34.30 -13.52 5.39
C VAL A 438 33.10 -14.09 4.64
N LEU A 439 33.28 -14.38 3.35
CA LEU A 439 32.23 -14.83 2.45
C LEU A 439 32.70 -16.08 1.70
N PRO A 440 32.43 -17.29 2.25
CA PRO A 440 32.73 -18.54 1.57
C PRO A 440 32.12 -18.56 0.17
N GLN A 441 32.87 -19.07 -0.81
CA GLN A 441 32.45 -19.08 -2.23
C GLN A 441 31.08 -19.73 -2.42
N ALA A 442 30.83 -20.88 -1.77
CA ALA A 442 29.55 -21.58 -1.87
C ALA A 442 28.36 -20.75 -1.35
N TRP A 443 28.58 -19.88 -0.36
CA TRP A 443 27.52 -19.00 0.15
C TRP A 443 27.23 -17.87 -0.82
N PHE A 444 28.27 -17.27 -1.40
CA PHE A 444 28.12 -16.28 -2.46
C PHE A 444 27.38 -16.88 -3.66
N ASP A 445 27.74 -18.08 -4.12
CA ASP A 445 27.12 -18.72 -5.26
C ASP A 445 25.64 -19.04 -4.99
N ALA A 446 25.31 -19.59 -3.82
CA ALA A 446 23.92 -19.83 -3.42
C ALA A 446 23.09 -18.53 -3.42
N TRP A 447 23.65 -17.44 -2.90
CA TRP A 447 22.99 -16.14 -2.92
C TRP A 447 22.88 -15.53 -4.31
N ALA A 448 23.93 -15.63 -5.11
CA ALA A 448 23.96 -15.10 -6.46
C ALA A 448 22.97 -15.84 -7.36
N ASP A 449 22.87 -17.17 -7.24
CA ASP A 449 21.90 -17.99 -7.96
C ASP A 449 20.47 -17.62 -7.58
N ALA A 450 20.19 -17.44 -6.29
CA ALA A 450 18.87 -17.03 -5.84
C ALA A 450 18.49 -15.60 -6.30
N THR A 451 19.46 -14.69 -6.35
CA THR A 451 19.22 -13.26 -6.62
C THR A 451 19.22 -12.91 -8.11
N PHE A 452 20.15 -13.47 -8.88
CA PHE A 452 20.34 -13.16 -10.30
C PHE A 452 19.89 -14.29 -11.22
N GLY A 453 19.86 -15.54 -10.73
CA GLY A 453 19.85 -16.74 -11.55
C GLY A 453 21.28 -17.23 -11.86
N PRO A 454 21.45 -18.48 -12.32
CA PRO A 454 22.75 -19.15 -12.40
C PRO A 454 23.65 -18.69 -13.56
N ALA A 455 23.13 -17.90 -14.51
CA ALA A 455 23.92 -17.46 -15.66
C ALA A 455 24.97 -16.41 -15.26
N GLU A 456 26.16 -16.47 -15.87
CA GLU A 456 27.28 -15.58 -15.54
C GLU A 456 27.00 -14.10 -15.93
N ASP A 457 26.27 -13.90 -17.03
CA ASP A 457 25.84 -12.59 -17.52
C ASP A 457 24.54 -12.10 -16.89
N ALA A 458 23.98 -12.86 -15.93
CA ALA A 458 22.75 -12.51 -15.26
C ALA A 458 22.84 -11.13 -14.58
N ALA A 459 21.72 -10.42 -14.58
CA ALA A 459 21.61 -9.11 -14.00
C ALA A 459 20.20 -8.85 -13.47
N ILE A 460 20.11 -7.93 -12.51
CA ILE A 460 18.84 -7.43 -12.00
C ILE A 460 18.71 -5.93 -12.28
N LYS A 461 17.48 -5.45 -12.39
CA LYS A 461 17.15 -4.03 -12.44
C LYS A 461 16.87 -3.55 -11.01
N ALA A 462 17.58 -2.53 -10.54
CA ALA A 462 17.34 -1.88 -9.25
C ALA A 462 16.85 -0.45 -9.49
N PRO A 463 15.67 -0.06 -8.96
CA PRO A 463 15.17 1.30 -9.06
C PRO A 463 16.18 2.37 -8.61
N ASN A 464 16.23 3.49 -9.33
CA ASN A 464 17.13 4.60 -9.02
C ASN A 464 16.53 5.64 -8.08
N GLY A 465 15.26 5.52 -7.69
CA GLY A 465 14.62 6.51 -6.84
C GLY A 465 15.35 6.75 -5.51
N THR A 466 15.83 5.68 -4.88
CA THR A 466 16.71 5.74 -3.69
C THR A 466 18.06 6.42 -3.94
N VAL A 467 18.65 6.27 -5.13
CA VAL A 467 19.91 6.96 -5.50
C VAL A 467 19.64 8.45 -5.68
N GLN A 468 18.53 8.79 -6.34
CA GLN A 468 18.08 10.17 -6.49
C GLN A 468 17.78 10.82 -5.12
N ASP A 469 17.11 10.09 -4.22
CA ASP A 469 16.90 10.54 -2.84
C ASP A 469 18.21 10.73 -2.09
N SER A 470 19.19 9.83 -2.27
CA SER A 470 20.51 10.00 -1.67
C SER A 470 21.16 11.31 -2.10
N ARG A 471 21.09 11.67 -3.39
CA ARG A 471 21.64 12.93 -3.91
C ARG A 471 20.95 14.14 -3.33
N GLU A 472 19.62 14.13 -3.37
CA GLU A 472 18.83 15.28 -2.95
C GLU A 472 18.80 15.44 -1.43
N ILE A 473 18.83 14.35 -0.66
CA ILE A 473 18.57 14.37 0.77
C ILE A 473 19.89 14.21 1.53
N TRP A 474 20.42 12.99 1.61
CA TRP A 474 21.54 12.70 2.51
C TRP A 474 22.84 13.37 2.11
N SER A 475 23.19 13.34 0.82
CA SER A 475 24.40 13.98 0.28
C SER A 475 24.28 15.51 0.26
N ALA A 476 23.07 16.05 0.36
CA ALA A 476 22.82 17.49 0.48
C ALA A 476 22.77 17.98 1.94
N GLY A 477 23.14 17.13 2.91
CA GLY A 477 23.09 17.49 4.33
C GLY A 477 21.68 17.53 4.93
N ARG A 478 20.68 16.98 4.24
CA ARG A 478 19.27 16.96 4.68
C ARG A 478 18.91 15.61 5.27
N ALA A 479 18.08 15.61 6.31
CA ALA A 479 17.50 14.39 6.87
C ALA A 479 16.20 14.04 6.15
N LEU A 480 16.00 12.75 5.88
CA LEU A 480 14.74 12.24 5.32
C LEU A 480 13.59 12.29 6.35
N TYR A 481 13.92 12.11 7.62
CA TYR A 481 12.99 12.08 8.73
C TYR A 481 13.63 12.73 9.97
N ASP A 482 12.82 13.22 10.90
CA ASP A 482 13.31 13.68 12.20
C ASP A 482 13.47 12.49 13.14
N ALA A 483 14.71 12.07 13.38
CA ALA A 483 15.03 10.93 14.25
C ALA A 483 14.55 11.15 15.70
N ALA A 484 14.40 12.40 16.14
CA ALA A 484 13.85 12.70 17.46
C ALA A 484 12.36 12.33 17.58
N GLN A 485 11.64 12.14 16.46
CA GLN A 485 10.22 11.72 16.49
C GLN A 485 10.04 10.20 16.68
N ILE A 486 11.12 9.44 16.73
CA ILE A 486 11.07 8.00 17.00
C ILE A 486 10.98 7.81 18.53
N ARG A 487 9.84 7.31 18.99
CA ARG A 487 9.44 7.14 20.40
C ARG A 487 9.32 5.67 20.82
N VAL A 488 9.90 4.77 20.04
CA VAL A 488 9.98 3.33 20.32
C VAL A 488 11.44 2.95 20.62
N PRO A 489 11.71 1.85 21.33
CA PRO A 489 13.08 1.39 21.52
C PRO A 489 13.80 1.13 20.20
N VAL A 490 15.08 1.51 20.12
CA VAL A 490 15.87 1.39 18.88
C VAL A 490 17.18 0.62 19.10
N LEU A 491 17.47 -0.31 18.20
CA LEU A 491 18.78 -0.92 18.04
C LEU A 491 19.39 -0.48 16.72
N ILE A 492 20.60 0.08 16.75
CA ILE A 492 21.46 0.24 15.57
C ILE A 492 22.49 -0.88 15.58
N VAL A 493 22.61 -1.58 14.46
CA VAL A 493 23.67 -2.57 14.22
C VAL A 493 24.50 -2.09 13.03
N HIS A 494 25.82 -2.07 13.19
CA HIS A 494 26.77 -1.65 12.17
C HIS A 494 27.96 -2.62 12.13
N ALA A 495 28.71 -2.63 11.03
CA ALA A 495 29.85 -3.52 10.84
C ALA A 495 31.11 -2.75 10.40
N ASP A 496 32.28 -3.13 10.90
CA ASP A 496 33.49 -2.30 10.84
C ASP A 496 34.04 -2.05 9.42
N TRP A 497 33.83 -2.98 8.50
CA TRP A 497 34.28 -2.90 7.11
C TRP A 497 33.19 -2.40 6.17
N ASP A 498 32.05 -1.95 6.69
CA ASP A 498 30.99 -1.36 5.90
C ASP A 498 31.44 -0.03 5.26
N ARG A 499 31.57 -0.05 3.93
CA ARG A 499 31.88 1.13 3.12
C ARG A 499 30.64 1.77 2.49
N ASP A 500 29.53 1.04 2.44
CA ASP A 500 28.27 1.54 1.88
C ASP A 500 27.55 2.45 2.90
N CYS A 501 27.67 2.13 4.18
CA CYS A 501 27.27 2.95 5.33
C CYS A 501 28.48 3.15 6.25
N PRO A 502 29.26 4.24 6.11
CA PRO A 502 30.36 4.51 7.03
C PRO A 502 29.90 4.72 8.47
N LEU A 503 30.74 4.32 9.44
CA LEU A 503 30.47 4.38 10.89
C LEU A 503 29.83 5.69 11.38
N GLU A 504 30.31 6.84 10.88
CA GLU A 504 29.86 8.16 11.33
C GLU A 504 28.38 8.44 11.00
N LEU A 505 27.81 7.81 9.96
CA LEU A 505 26.38 7.94 9.64
C LEU A 505 25.53 7.38 10.78
N SER A 506 25.83 6.13 11.16
CA SER A 506 25.16 5.46 12.26
C SER A 506 25.35 6.25 13.56
N LYS A 507 26.57 6.76 13.82
CA LYS A 507 26.94 7.50 15.05
C LYS A 507 26.14 8.78 15.20
N THR A 508 26.04 9.52 14.11
CA THR A 508 25.24 10.73 14.04
C THR A 508 23.77 10.40 14.29
N LEU A 509 23.20 9.41 13.59
CA LEU A 509 21.81 9.01 13.77
C LEU A 509 21.52 8.56 15.22
N PHE A 510 22.39 7.74 15.81
CA PHE A 510 22.24 7.25 17.19
C PHE A 510 22.09 8.41 18.19
N SER A 511 22.88 9.47 18.02
CA SER A 511 22.81 10.65 18.90
C SER A 511 21.47 11.38 18.81
N GLN A 512 20.82 11.35 17.64
CA GLN A 512 19.59 12.09 17.33
C GLN A 512 18.29 11.37 17.74
N LEU A 513 18.35 10.09 18.10
CA LEU A 513 17.20 9.29 18.60
C LEU A 513 16.81 9.69 20.04
N THR A 514 16.58 10.97 20.30
CA THR A 514 16.51 11.55 21.66
C THR A 514 15.23 11.24 22.41
N GLN A 515 14.13 10.94 21.70
CA GLN A 515 12.86 10.52 22.32
C GLN A 515 12.66 9.01 22.36
N ALA A 516 13.62 8.22 21.87
CA ALA A 516 13.56 6.77 22.02
C ALA A 516 13.68 6.44 23.53
N PRO A 517 12.76 5.64 24.11
CA PRO A 517 12.78 5.32 25.54
C PRO A 517 14.10 4.66 25.97
N TYR A 518 14.69 3.88 25.08
CA TYR A 518 16.08 3.45 25.18
C TYR A 518 16.62 3.12 23.78
N ARG A 519 17.94 3.21 23.64
CA ARG A 519 18.65 2.97 22.38
C ARG A 519 19.94 2.22 22.64
N ARG A 520 20.27 1.26 21.75
CA ARG A 520 21.52 0.49 21.79
C ARG A 520 22.24 0.55 20.46
N TRP A 521 23.56 0.55 20.53
CA TRP A 521 24.45 0.34 19.40
C TRP A 521 25.15 -1.00 19.54
N VAL A 522 25.28 -1.74 18.45
CA VAL A 522 26.17 -2.89 18.34
C VAL A 522 27.06 -2.75 17.10
N GLU A 523 28.37 -2.82 17.31
CA GLU A 523 29.38 -2.83 16.26
C GLU A 523 29.89 -4.27 16.07
N ILE A 524 29.84 -4.78 14.84
CA ILE A 524 30.33 -6.11 14.48
C ILE A 524 31.69 -5.96 13.80
N GLY A 525 32.74 -6.52 14.40
CA GLY A 525 34.06 -6.55 13.78
C GLY A 525 34.14 -7.55 12.62
N GLU A 526 35.03 -7.28 11.66
CA GLU A 526 35.26 -8.10 10.47
C GLU A 526 33.98 -8.41 9.68
N GLY A 527 33.11 -7.41 9.52
CA GLY A 527 31.83 -7.57 8.83
C GLY A 527 31.62 -6.47 7.79
N THR A 528 30.97 -6.80 6.68
CA THR A 528 30.65 -5.80 5.64
C THR A 528 29.22 -5.25 5.79
N HIS A 529 28.80 -4.44 4.81
CA HIS A 529 27.41 -4.00 4.68
C HIS A 529 26.38 -5.14 4.71
N SER A 530 26.80 -6.34 4.34
CA SER A 530 25.98 -7.56 4.27
C SER A 530 26.30 -8.57 5.38
N VAL A 531 26.82 -8.13 6.53
CA VAL A 531 27.31 -8.98 7.64
C VAL A 531 26.36 -10.10 8.10
N PHE A 532 25.05 -9.92 7.93
CA PHE A 532 24.02 -10.92 8.27
C PHE A 532 23.96 -12.12 7.29
N MET A 533 24.69 -12.05 6.18
CA MET A 533 24.87 -13.11 5.19
C MET A 533 26.31 -13.67 5.17
N GLU A 534 27.14 -13.32 6.16
CA GLU A 534 28.58 -13.64 6.23
C GLU A 534 28.91 -14.55 7.42
N LYS A 535 30.19 -14.93 7.57
CA LYS A 535 30.68 -15.74 8.70
C LYS A 535 30.23 -15.20 10.08
N ASN A 536 30.15 -13.87 10.21
CA ASN A 536 29.82 -13.17 11.45
C ASN A 536 28.30 -12.94 11.68
N ARG A 537 27.43 -13.47 10.82
CA ARG A 537 25.97 -13.30 10.90
C ARG A 537 25.35 -13.66 12.25
N TRP A 538 25.90 -14.65 12.93
CA TRP A 538 25.39 -15.10 14.23
C TRP A 538 25.49 -14.02 15.31
N GLN A 539 26.47 -13.12 15.20
CA GLN A 539 26.60 -11.97 16.09
C GLN A 539 25.46 -10.98 15.86
N VAL A 540 25.08 -10.73 14.59
CA VAL A 540 23.91 -9.91 14.23
C VAL A 540 22.63 -10.55 14.74
N PHE A 541 22.43 -11.85 14.48
CA PHE A 541 21.21 -12.56 14.88
C PHE A 541 21.04 -12.53 16.39
N THR A 542 22.11 -12.79 17.14
CA THR A 542 22.12 -12.77 18.60
C THR A 542 21.83 -11.37 19.15
N ALA A 543 22.50 -10.34 18.63
CA ALA A 543 22.31 -8.96 19.08
C ALA A 543 20.87 -8.48 18.86
N VAL A 544 20.31 -8.78 17.69
CA VAL A 544 18.94 -8.41 17.34
C VAL A 544 17.94 -9.21 18.16
N GLN A 545 18.08 -10.53 18.26
CA GLN A 545 17.16 -11.36 19.03
C GLN A 545 17.17 -10.97 20.52
N HIS A 546 18.36 -10.74 21.10
CA HIS A 546 18.47 -10.28 22.49
C HIS A 546 17.73 -8.95 22.69
N PHE A 547 17.92 -7.99 21.79
CA PHE A 547 17.19 -6.72 21.84
C PHE A 547 15.68 -6.89 21.68
N LEU A 548 15.21 -7.83 20.85
CA LEU A 548 13.78 -8.10 20.70
C LEU A 548 13.19 -8.74 21.97
N ASP A 549 13.90 -9.68 22.58
CA ASP A 549 13.47 -10.41 23.78
C ASP A 549 13.61 -9.59 25.09
N GLU A 550 14.45 -8.56 25.12
CA GLU A 550 14.71 -7.82 26.36
C GLU A 550 13.52 -7.01 26.86
N LYS A 551 13.44 -6.87 28.18
CA LYS A 551 12.47 -5.97 28.83
C LYS A 551 12.95 -4.53 28.73
N ALA A 552 12.01 -3.59 28.80
CA ALA A 552 12.36 -2.18 28.93
C ALA A 552 13.23 -1.95 30.19
N PRO A 553 14.25 -1.09 30.12
CA PRO A 553 14.99 -0.64 31.31
C PRO A 553 14.02 -0.03 32.33
N VAL A 554 14.29 -0.27 33.62
CA VAL A 554 13.51 0.27 34.74
C VAL A 554 14.07 1.61 35.19
#